data_AF-A0A961XPG3-F1
#
_entry.id   AF-A0A961XPG3-F1
#
_cell.length_a   1.000
_cell.length_b   1.000
_cell.length_c   1.000
_cell.angle_alpha   90.00
_cell.angle_beta   90.00
_cell.angle_gamma   90.00
#
_symmetry.space_group_name_H-M   'P 1'
#
loop_
_entity.id
_entity.type
_entity.pdbx_description
1 polymer ?
#
loop_
_entity_poly.entity_id
_entity_poly.type
_entity_poly.pdbx_seq_one_letter_code
_entity_poly.pdbx_strand_id
1 'polypeptide(L)' 'MRRVVVTGLGMVSPLGCGVEVTWKRLLEGKNAAATLTGFEISDLAAQIGCQIPFGDGSEGTFNPDDWMEPKEQRKVDPF' A
#
# COMPACT_ATOMS: atom_id res chain seq x y z
N MET A 1 -19.04 -31.39 -7.95
CA MET A 1 -18.32 -30.16 -7.52
C MET A 1 -18.49 -29.08 -8.58
N ARG A 2 -18.60 -27.80 -8.17
CA ARG A 2 -18.63 -26.65 -9.10
C ARG A 2 -17.21 -26.11 -9.28
N ARG A 3 -16.86 -25.68 -10.50
CA ARG A 3 -15.57 -25.01 -10.75
C ARG A 3 -15.64 -23.58 -10.22
N VAL A 4 -14.57 -23.12 -9.60
CA VAL A 4 -14.38 -21.74 -9.14
C VAL A 4 -13.11 -21.22 -9.79
N VAL A 5 -13.14 -19.98 -10.27
CA VAL A 5 -12.02 -19.32 -10.95
C VAL A 5 -11.86 -17.90 -10.41
N VAL A 6 -10.64 -17.35 -10.53
CA VAL A 6 -10.35 -15.95 -10.18
C VAL A 6 -10.68 -15.07 -11.39
N THR A 7 -11.49 -14.03 -11.17
CA THR A 7 -11.93 -13.10 -12.23
C THR A 7 -11.52 -11.65 -11.99
N GLY A 8 -10.86 -11.37 -10.87
CA GLY A 8 -10.43 -10.01 -10.51
C GLY A 8 -9.34 -10.03 -9.46
N LEU A 9 -8.46 -9.04 -9.53
CA LEU A 9 -7.37 -8.80 -8.59
C LEU A 9 -7.38 -7.32 -8.20
N GLY A 10 -7.02 -7.03 -6.95
CA GLY A 10 -6.83 -5.70 -6.42
C GLY A 10 -5.68 -5.73 -5.43
N MET A 11 -4.88 -4.66 -5.37
CA MET A 11 -3.69 -4.64 -4.55
C MET A 11 -3.33 -3.21 -4.13
N VAL A 12 -3.18 -3.00 -2.83
CA VAL A 12 -2.51 -1.84 -2.23
C VAL A 12 -1.35 -2.41 -1.42
N SER A 13 -0.12 -2.08 -1.80
CA SER A 13 1.07 -2.68 -1.22
C SER A 13 2.18 -1.64 -1.00
N PRO A 14 3.23 -1.98 -0.24
CA PRO A 14 4.42 -1.13 -0.10
C PRO A 14 5.18 -0.90 -1.42
N LEU A 15 4.98 -1.77 -2.42
CA LEU A 15 5.54 -1.57 -3.76
C LEU A 15 4.64 -0.70 -4.65
N GLY A 16 3.42 -0.39 -4.24
CA GLY A 16 2.52 0.53 -4.94
C GLY A 16 1.03 0.18 -4.81
N CYS A 17 0.19 1.11 -5.23
CA CYS A 17 -1.24 0.92 -5.41
C CYS A 17 -1.55 0.48 -6.84
N GLY A 18 -2.09 -0.73 -7.00
CA GLY A 18 -2.40 -1.36 -8.27
C GLY A 18 -1.63 -2.66 -8.51
N VAL A 19 -2.30 -3.60 -9.18
CA VAL A 19 -1.76 -4.95 -9.44
C VAL A 19 -0.54 -4.89 -10.36
N GLU A 20 -0.65 -4.24 -11.52
CA GLU A 20 0.42 -4.19 -12.51
C GLU A 20 1.67 -3.47 -12.01
N VAL A 21 1.50 -2.33 -11.33
CA VAL A 21 2.63 -1.57 -10.79
C VAL A 21 3.36 -2.34 -9.69
N THR A 22 2.60 -2.97 -8.77
CA THR A 22 3.19 -3.79 -7.72
C THR A 22 3.92 -4.99 -8.32
N TRP A 23 3.28 -5.71 -9.25
CA TRP A 23 3.84 -6.90 -9.85
C TRP A 23 5.10 -6.62 -10.65
N LYS A 24 5.10 -5.53 -11.44
CA LYS A 24 6.30 -5.09 -12.17
C LYS A 24 7.47 -4.80 -11.22
N ARG A 25 7.24 -4.00 -10.16
CA ARG A 25 8.29 -3.64 -9.19
C ARG A 25 8.80 -4.86 -8.43
N LEU A 26 7.92 -5.82 -8.12
CA LEU A 26 8.30 -7.09 -7.51
C LEU A 26 9.23 -7.89 -8.43
N LEU A 27 8.87 -8.04 -9.71
CA LEU A 27 9.70 -8.75 -10.70
C LEU A 27 11.04 -8.05 -10.98
N GLU A 28 11.07 -6.72 -10.89
CA GLU A 28 12.31 -5.92 -10.96
C GLU A 28 13.18 -6.03 -9.70
N GLY A 29 12.74 -6.74 -8.66
CA GLY A 29 13.47 -6.89 -7.40
C GLY A 29 13.54 -5.60 -6.59
N LYS A 30 12.57 -4.69 -6.74
CA LYS A 30 12.50 -3.47 -5.93
C LYS A 30 12.23 -3.83 -4.46
N ASN A 31 12.90 -3.13 -3.56
CA ASN A 31 12.70 -3.28 -2.12
C ASN A 31 11.92 -2.08 -1.57
N ALA A 32 10.87 -2.36 -0.79
CA ALA A 32 10.05 -1.33 -0.13
C ALA A 32 10.44 -1.07 1.33
N ALA A 33 11.39 -1.82 1.89
CA ALA A 33 11.86 -1.63 3.24
C ALA A 33 12.61 -0.30 3.37
N ALA A 34 12.14 0.55 4.28
CA ALA A 34 12.73 1.84 4.60
C ALA A 34 12.60 2.14 6.10
N THR A 35 13.30 3.18 6.57
CA THR A 35 13.09 3.72 7.90
C THR A 35 11.64 4.18 8.05
N LEU A 36 10.99 3.77 9.14
CA LEU A 36 9.61 4.15 9.42
C LEU A 36 9.49 5.66 9.61
N THR A 37 8.43 6.24 9.05
CA THR A 37 8.10 7.66 9.18
C THR A 37 6.64 7.83 9.61
N GLY A 38 6.31 9.02 10.14
CA GLY A 38 4.95 9.38 10.59
C GLY A 38 4.71 9.26 12.10
N PHE A 39 5.66 8.70 12.84
CA PHE A 39 5.66 8.65 14.31
C PHE A 39 7.10 8.51 14.85
N GLU A 40 7.28 8.71 16.16
CA GLU A 40 8.59 8.60 16.81
C GLU A 40 9.01 7.12 16.94
N ILE A 41 10.26 6.81 16.59
CA ILE A 41 10.77 5.43 16.51
C ILE A 41 12.12 5.23 17.23
N SER A 42 12.71 6.28 17.79
CA SER A 42 14.08 6.23 18.34
C SER A 42 14.26 5.23 19.48
N ASP A 43 13.21 4.93 20.23
CA ASP A 43 13.20 3.98 21.35
C ASP A 43 12.77 2.55 20.94
N LEU A 44 12.41 2.34 19.67
CA LEU A 44 11.99 1.04 19.17
C LEU A 44 13.19 0.18 18.76
N ALA A 45 13.16 -1.10 19.11
CA ALA A 45 14.18 -2.06 18.70
C ALA A 45 14.20 -2.30 17.17
N ALA A 46 13.06 -2.13 16.49
CA ALA A 46 12.93 -2.22 15.05
C ALA A 46 12.42 -0.88 14.49
N GLN A 47 13.23 -0.26 13.63
CA GLN A 47 13.01 1.09 13.10
C GLN A 47 12.71 1.12 11.60
N ILE A 48 12.60 -0.06 10.99
CA ILE A 48 12.37 -0.24 9.56
C ILE A 48 11.06 -1.00 9.31
N GLY A 49 10.44 -0.71 8.17
CA GLY A 49 9.24 -1.41 7.71
C GLY A 49 8.95 -1.10 6.24
N CYS A 50 7.87 -1.68 5.73
CA CYS A 50 7.43 -1.48 4.35
C CYS A 50 6.10 -0.71 4.37
N GLN A 51 6.18 0.62 4.23
CA GLN A 51 4.98 1.49 4.24
C GLN A 51 4.39 1.62 2.83
N ILE A 52 3.07 1.77 2.73
CA ILE A 52 2.40 2.09 1.46
C ILE A 52 2.86 3.49 1.01
N PRO A 53 3.23 3.68 -0.27
CA PRO A 53 3.58 5.01 -0.77
C PRO A 53 2.31 5.85 -0.92
N PHE A 54 2.05 6.79 -0.02
CA PHE A 54 0.93 7.73 -0.14
C PHE A 54 1.26 8.88 -1.11
N GLY A 55 0.26 9.36 -1.85
CA GLY A 55 0.43 10.42 -2.84
C GLY A 55 -0.88 10.79 -3.52
N ASP A 56 -0.80 11.27 -4.76
CA ASP A 56 -1.94 11.75 -5.56
C ASP A 56 -2.52 10.68 -6.50
N GLY A 57 -2.08 9.42 -6.38
CA GLY A 57 -2.47 8.31 -7.25
C GLY A 57 -1.56 8.12 -8.47
N SER A 58 -0.68 9.09 -8.76
CA SER A 58 0.31 8.97 -9.82
C SER A 58 1.49 8.08 -9.40
N GLU A 59 2.20 7.51 -10.39
CA GLU A 59 3.39 6.68 -10.18
C GLU A 59 3.19 5.53 -9.17
N GLY A 60 1.97 5.01 -9.06
CA GLY A 60 1.62 3.92 -8.14
C GLY A 60 1.57 4.32 -6.67
N THR A 61 1.44 5.60 -6.36
CA THR A 61 1.10 6.07 -5.00
C THR A 61 -0.37 5.79 -4.69
N PHE A 62 -0.72 5.68 -3.41
CA PHE A 62 -2.07 5.50 -2.92
C PHE A 62 -2.66 6.84 -2.47
N ASN A 63 -3.79 7.23 -3.04
CA ASN A 63 -4.55 8.43 -2.67
C ASN A 63 -5.92 8.04 -2.07
N PRO A 64 -6.09 7.93 -0.74
CA PRO A 64 -7.33 7.42 -0.15
C PRO A 64 -8.60 8.17 -0.58
N ASP A 65 -8.47 9.43 -1.03
CA ASP A 65 -9.57 10.27 -1.52
C ASP A 65 -10.22 9.72 -2.81
N ASP A 66 -9.54 8.89 -3.60
CA ASP A 66 -10.14 8.25 -4.79
C ASP A 66 -11.12 7.12 -4.41
N TRP A 67 -11.08 6.65 -3.16
CA TRP A 67 -11.87 5.50 -2.68
C TRP A 67 -12.88 5.87 -1.59
N MET A 68 -12.59 6.88 -0.78
CA MET A 68 -13.43 7.25 0.36
C MET A 68 -13.36 8.75 0.60
N GLU A 69 -14.48 9.42 0.88
CA GLU A 69 -14.44 10.83 1.25
C GLU A 69 -13.60 11.06 2.52
N PRO A 70 -12.82 12.14 2.63
CA PRO A 70 -11.96 12.40 3.80
C PRO A 70 -12.68 12.39 5.14
N LYS A 71 -13.97 12.73 5.16
CA LYS A 71 -14.80 12.69 6.37
C LYS A 71 -15.09 11.27 6.84
N GLU A 72 -15.27 10.34 5.91
CA GLU A 72 -15.52 8.93 6.23
C GLU A 72 -14.22 8.21 6.56
N GLN A 73 -13.11 8.57 5.91
CA GLN A 73 -11.77 8.02 6.23
C GLN A 73 -11.41 8.20 7.71
N ARG A 74 -11.70 9.37 8.29
CA ARG A 74 -11.40 9.67 9.71
C ARG A 74 -12.20 8.83 10.71
N LYS A 75 -13.24 8.13 10.26
CA LYS A 75 -14.11 7.31 11.12
C LYS A 75 -13.68 5.85 11.15
N VAL A 76 -12.72 5.47 10.32
CA VAL A 76 -12.25 4.09 10.18
C VAL A 76 -10.74 4.05 10.39
N ASP A 77 -10.24 2.89 10.81
CA ASP A 77 -8.82 2.63 10.74
C ASP A 77 -8.41 2.41 9.27
N PRO A 78 -7.15 2.64 8.88
CA PRO A 78 -6.67 2.29 7.55
C PRO A 78 -6.77 0.81 7.11
N PHE A 79 -7.09 -0.16 7.98
CA PHE A 79 -7.25 -1.58 7.62
C PHE A 79 -8.58 -1.97 6.96
#